data_AF-A0A317FUY2-F1
#
_entry.id   AF-A0A317FUY2-F1
#
_cell.length_a   1.000
_cell.length_b   1.000
_cell.length_c   1.000
_cell.angle_alpha   90.00
_cell.angle_beta   90.00
_cell.angle_gamma   90.00
#
_symmetry.space_group_name_H-M   'P 1'
#
loop_
_entity.id
_entity.type
_entity.pdbx_description
1 polymer ?
#
loop_
_entity_poly.entity_id
_entity_poly.type
_entity_poly.pdbx_seq_one_letter_code
_entity_poly.pdbx_strand_id
1 'polypeptide(L)'
;MDSNKKQNFVIDEINLGDFEESLSNFTKTISNQFTKIIDTSSRLLTYKTLDENNLTDKELELLNETNYEISALKGEPIVLFDKPYLVSDIDCGRKGHFADEKSLGLRFLSHKNITRKVVFPAEIKTNQNNYQILSYAIDDIIWGVILPPNSSFRFARALDIEELYKNREILSNIEKTHRDITVSVDLLRRDISKKINISNDYLEERRRDAASLKVHIQSYIQEKERIEESVAIEQSTIDRIRKEIKHDTENLRKIHLESSKVQESITENRSKEEDAKNSLTVVNDSIATNNLQLEKNRKELADMQSQLAKIRADVNITTLDMKGFSIESQSQISKYYWLSLFILAFIATVFGYLYSNAATFSELFDANPKASLWNILLSRLPLVTATTLIIGTLSGLLFFLIKNIVAVSENKMNMLKASILAEQITGSIPKSDMTEGEIRDFKRNTKIELVMNIFAHKSENAKDEKQIDTIKQMLEAIKSLKP
;
A
#
# COMPACT_ATOMS: atom_id res chain seq x y z
N MET A 1 4.49 -14.26 9.01
CA MET A 1 4.13 -14.23 10.44
C MET A 1 5.12 -15.11 11.18
N ASP A 2 6.38 -14.69 11.22
CA ASP A 2 7.38 -15.37 12.05
C ASP A 2 7.32 -14.73 13.43
N SER A 3 6.96 -15.58 14.39
CA SER A 3 6.88 -15.25 15.80
C SER A 3 8.20 -14.63 16.23
N ASN A 4 8.11 -13.34 16.51
CA ASN A 4 9.17 -12.46 16.97
C ASN A 4 9.73 -13.00 18.29
N LYS A 5 10.72 -13.90 18.21
CA LYS A 5 11.55 -14.26 19.36
C LYS A 5 12.29 -12.99 19.76
N LYS A 6 11.70 -12.25 20.70
CA LYS A 6 12.41 -11.24 21.48
C LYS A 6 13.51 -11.98 22.24
N GLN A 7 14.65 -12.19 21.59
CA GLN A 7 15.90 -12.43 22.29
C GLN A 7 16.17 -11.14 23.06
N ASN A 8 15.85 -11.15 24.35
CA ASN A 8 16.30 -10.13 25.26
C ASN A 8 17.83 -10.16 25.20
N PHE A 9 18.41 -9.11 24.63
CA PHE A 9 19.84 -8.90 24.63
C PHE A 9 20.25 -8.62 26.09
N VAL A 10 20.60 -9.69 26.80
CA VAL A 10 21.15 -9.62 28.15
C VAL A 10 22.66 -9.56 27.96
N ILE A 11 23.25 -8.41 28.27
CA ILE A 11 24.69 -8.32 28.41
C ILE A 11 25.01 -8.96 29.76
N ASP A 12 25.65 -10.12 29.75
CA ASP A 12 26.13 -10.75 30.99
C ASP A 12 26.97 -9.73 31.79
N GLU A 13 26.97 -9.78 33.11
CA GLU A 13 27.75 -8.85 33.93
C GLU A 13 29.26 -9.06 33.75
N ILE A 14 30.05 -7.99 33.88
CA ILE A 14 31.51 -8.09 33.79
C ILE A 14 31.99 -8.76 35.08
N ASN A 15 32.68 -9.91 34.95
CA ASN A 15 33.25 -10.57 36.11
C ASN A 15 34.41 -9.71 36.66
N LEU A 16 34.17 -9.07 37.80
CA LEU A 16 35.17 -8.27 38.51
C LEU A 16 35.95 -9.07 39.55
N GLY A 17 35.55 -10.32 39.83
CA GLY A 17 36.08 -11.11 40.94
C GLY A 17 37.59 -11.27 40.90
N ASP A 18 38.14 -11.67 39.75
CA ASP A 18 39.58 -11.93 39.59
C ASP A 18 40.42 -10.66 39.78
N PHE A 19 39.90 -9.50 39.34
CA PHE A 19 40.56 -8.21 39.51
C PHE A 19 40.49 -7.73 40.96
N GLU A 20 39.33 -7.82 41.60
CA GLU A 20 39.15 -7.43 43.00
C GLU A 20 40.01 -8.28 43.94
N GLU A 21 40.09 -9.58 43.68
CA GLU A 21 40.97 -10.49 44.42
C GLU A 21 42.45 -10.11 44.26
N SER A 22 42.89 -9.87 43.03
CA SER A 22 44.26 -9.45 42.72
C SER A 22 44.62 -8.10 43.37
N LEU A 23 43.70 -7.12 43.29
CA LEU A 23 43.85 -5.81 43.90
C LEU A 23 43.94 -5.88 45.43
N SER A 24 43.06 -6.66 46.04
CA SER A 24 43.09 -6.94 47.48
C SER A 24 44.42 -7.58 47.89
N ASN A 25 44.90 -8.57 47.14
CA ASN A 25 46.14 -9.29 47.46
C ASN A 25 47.37 -8.38 47.39
N PHE A 26 47.45 -7.50 46.39
CA PHE A 26 48.52 -6.50 46.31
C PHE A 26 48.42 -5.46 47.45
N THR A 27 47.22 -4.94 47.72
CA THR A 27 47.00 -3.95 48.78
C THR A 27 47.39 -4.52 50.14
N LYS A 28 47.01 -5.78 50.42
CA LYS A 28 47.44 -6.52 51.62
C LYS A 28 48.96 -6.71 51.65
N THR A 29 49.56 -7.10 50.52
CA THR A 29 51.02 -7.30 50.41
C THR A 29 51.78 -6.03 50.75
N ILE A 30 51.37 -4.87 50.22
CA ILE A 30 51.97 -3.56 50.52
C ILE A 30 51.70 -3.16 51.97
N SER A 31 50.45 -3.25 52.43
CA SER A 31 50.06 -2.84 53.78
C SER A 31 50.79 -3.62 54.86
N ASN A 32 51.07 -4.91 54.62
CA ASN A 32 51.84 -5.75 55.54
C ASN A 32 53.31 -5.34 55.67
N GLN A 33 53.84 -4.52 54.76
CA GLN A 33 55.21 -3.99 54.87
C GLN A 33 55.29 -2.79 55.82
N PHE A 34 54.17 -2.14 56.10
CA PHE A 34 54.15 -1.02 57.05
C PHE A 34 54.24 -1.54 58.47
N THR A 35 55.26 -1.09 59.19
CA THR A 35 55.46 -1.42 60.59
C THR A 35 54.82 -0.36 61.48
N LYS A 36 54.18 -0.79 62.56
CA LYS A 36 53.60 0.13 63.55
C LYS A 36 54.70 0.61 64.50
N ILE A 37 55.09 1.88 64.37
CA ILE A 37 56.06 2.54 65.24
C ILE A 37 55.29 3.27 66.34
N ILE A 38 55.47 2.86 67.59
CA ILE A 38 54.85 3.46 68.79
C ILE A 38 55.83 4.41 69.49
N ASP A 39 55.33 5.31 70.34
CA ASP A 39 56.13 6.32 71.08
C ASP A 39 57.32 5.74 71.88
N THR A 40 57.25 4.46 72.29
CA THR A 40 58.34 3.78 73.02
C THR A 40 59.36 3.09 72.10
N SER A 41 59.26 3.27 70.79
CA SER A 41 60.18 2.65 69.83
C SER A 41 61.53 3.36 69.82
N SER A 42 62.62 2.59 69.73
CA SER A 42 63.97 3.17 69.53
C SER A 42 64.16 3.88 68.19
N ARG A 43 63.19 3.74 67.27
CA ARG A 43 63.16 4.41 65.95
C ARG A 43 62.60 5.85 66.04
N LEU A 44 62.20 6.28 67.24
CA LEU A 44 61.60 7.59 67.47
C LEU A 44 62.31 8.36 68.56
N LEU A 45 62.43 9.66 68.35
CA LEU A 45 62.88 10.65 69.31
C LEU A 45 61.74 11.66 69.51
N THR A 46 61.13 11.63 70.70
CA THR A 46 59.99 12.50 71.04
C THR A 46 60.43 13.62 71.96
N TYR A 47 60.21 14.86 71.54
CA TYR A 47 60.49 16.07 72.31
C TYR A 47 59.18 16.78 72.63
N LYS A 48 58.87 16.99 73.91
CA LYS A 48 57.71 17.80 74.32
C LYS A 48 57.92 19.28 74.02
N THR A 49 59.16 19.74 74.20
CA THR A 49 59.64 21.09 73.90
C THR A 49 61.07 20.96 73.43
N LEU A 50 61.33 21.25 72.16
CA LEU A 50 62.68 21.18 71.60
C LEU A 50 63.57 22.28 72.20
N ASP A 51 64.72 21.88 72.77
CA ASP A 51 65.79 22.78 73.22
C ASP A 51 67.11 22.32 72.59
N GLU A 52 67.75 23.22 71.85
CA GLU A 52 68.95 22.96 71.04
C GLU A 52 70.12 22.44 71.89
N ASN A 53 70.21 22.87 73.15
CA ASN A 53 71.29 22.46 74.05
C ASN A 53 71.20 21.00 74.49
N ASN A 54 70.04 20.37 74.33
CA ASN A 54 69.79 18.99 74.73
C ASN A 54 69.89 18.01 73.56
N LEU A 55 70.19 18.50 72.35
CA LEU A 55 70.28 17.67 71.17
C LEU A 55 71.66 17.03 71.04
N THR A 56 71.69 15.77 70.65
CA THR A 56 72.95 15.11 70.28
C THR A 56 73.43 15.59 68.91
N ASP A 57 74.73 15.48 68.61
CA ASP A 57 75.28 15.88 67.31
C ASP A 57 74.57 15.19 66.13
N LYS A 58 74.14 13.93 66.32
CA LYS A 58 73.35 13.17 65.34
C LYS A 58 71.96 13.74 65.12
N GLU A 59 71.29 14.18 66.18
CA GLU A 59 69.97 14.82 66.09
C GLU A 59 70.04 16.17 65.39
N LEU A 60 71.11 16.93 65.64
CA LEU A 60 71.39 18.17 64.92
C LEU A 60 71.64 17.92 63.43
N GLU A 61 72.41 16.89 63.08
CA GLU A 61 72.62 16.47 61.68
C GLU A 61 71.29 16.11 61.01
N LEU A 62 70.45 15.28 61.65
CA LEU A 62 69.13 14.92 61.16
C LEU A 62 68.23 16.14 60.93
N LEU A 63 68.18 17.08 61.89
CA LEU A 63 67.37 18.29 61.78
C LEU A 63 67.88 19.24 60.68
N ASN A 64 69.19 19.31 60.47
CA ASN A 64 69.80 20.12 59.40
C ASN A 64 69.44 19.62 57.99
N GLU A 65 69.11 18.33 57.86
CA GLU A 65 68.59 17.75 56.62
C GLU A 65 67.11 18.07 56.36
N THR A 66 66.40 18.66 57.33
CA THR A 66 64.98 18.99 57.21
C THR A 66 64.71 20.36 56.57
N ASN A 67 63.47 20.61 56.15
CA ASN A 67 62.99 21.88 55.57
C ASN A 67 62.63 22.96 56.60
N TYR A 68 63.02 22.77 57.86
CA TYR A 68 62.86 23.75 58.93
C TYR A 68 64.24 24.18 59.46
N GLU A 69 64.36 25.48 59.75
CA GLU A 69 65.50 25.98 60.52
C GLU A 69 65.34 25.54 61.98
N ILE A 70 66.42 25.08 62.61
CA ILE A 70 66.40 24.59 64.01
C ILE A 70 65.85 25.67 64.96
N SER A 71 66.19 26.93 64.71
CA SER A 71 65.69 28.09 65.46
C SER A 71 64.15 28.20 65.44
N ALA A 72 63.51 27.85 64.33
CA ALA A 72 62.05 27.89 64.17
C ALA A 72 61.33 26.72 64.85
N LEU A 73 62.08 25.69 65.28
CA LEU A 73 61.56 24.52 65.98
C LEU A 73 61.63 24.66 67.51
N LYS A 74 62.27 25.72 68.02
CA LYS A 74 62.46 25.92 69.46
C LYS A 74 61.14 26.01 70.21
N GLY A 75 60.97 25.14 71.21
CA GLY A 75 59.78 25.08 72.06
C GLY A 75 58.59 24.32 71.45
N GLU A 76 58.68 23.83 70.23
CA GLU A 76 57.63 23.05 69.58
C GLU A 76 57.69 21.56 70.02
N PRO A 77 56.54 20.86 70.09
CA PRO A 77 56.51 19.42 70.30
C PRO A 77 56.83 18.70 68.99
N ILE A 78 57.90 17.92 68.96
CA ILE A 78 58.45 17.30 67.75
C ILE A 78 58.66 15.82 67.96
N VAL A 79 58.35 15.05 66.92
CA VAL A 79 58.67 13.63 66.82
C VAL A 79 59.60 13.46 65.63
N LEU A 80 60.83 13.04 65.87
CA LEU A 80 61.80 12.70 64.84
C LEU A 80 61.91 11.19 64.69
N PHE A 81 61.96 10.73 63.46
CA PHE A 81 62.38 9.37 63.14
C PHE A 81 63.91 9.32 63.10
N ASP A 82 64.50 8.16 63.42
CA ASP A 82 65.95 7.93 63.36
C ASP A 82 66.52 8.01 61.93
N LYS A 83 65.66 7.86 60.92
CA LYS A 83 65.96 7.99 59.50
C LYS A 83 64.65 8.31 58.73
N PRO A 84 64.66 8.57 57.41
CA PRO A 84 63.44 8.91 56.69
C PRO A 84 62.59 7.66 56.47
N TYR A 85 61.29 7.76 56.78
CA TYR A 85 60.31 6.69 56.56
C TYR A 85 59.22 7.15 55.59
N LEU A 86 58.72 6.21 54.79
CA LEU A 86 57.45 6.41 54.10
C LEU A 86 56.33 6.14 55.10
N VAL A 87 55.62 7.18 55.53
CA VAL A 87 54.59 7.08 56.56
C VAL A 87 53.22 7.07 55.89
N SER A 88 52.37 6.07 56.21
CA SER A 88 50.99 5.94 55.68
C SER A 88 49.95 6.66 56.55
N ASP A 89 50.16 6.65 57.86
CA ASP A 89 49.29 7.33 58.80
C ASP A 89 49.99 7.58 60.13
N ILE A 90 49.51 8.63 60.80
CA ILE A 90 49.94 8.98 62.15
C ILE A 90 48.69 9.15 63.01
N ASP A 91 48.72 8.56 64.19
CA ASP A 91 47.73 8.78 65.23
C ASP A 91 48.35 9.63 66.34
N CYS A 92 47.73 10.78 66.60
CA CYS A 92 48.02 11.61 67.76
C CYS A 92 46.85 11.56 68.73
N GLY A 93 47.10 11.71 70.01
CA GLY A 93 46.08 11.77 71.03
C GLY A 93 46.14 13.08 71.81
N ARG A 94 45.00 13.59 72.25
CA ARG A 94 44.89 14.84 73.00
C ARG A 94 43.82 14.73 74.08
N LYS A 95 44.06 15.41 75.21
CA LYS A 95 43.06 15.58 76.27
C LYS A 95 42.24 16.86 76.03
N GLY A 96 40.92 16.76 76.09
CA GLY A 96 39.99 17.90 75.95
C GLY A 96 39.51 18.14 74.51
N HIS A 97 38.60 19.12 74.35
CA HIS A 97 38.00 19.48 73.07
C HIS A 97 38.82 20.51 72.28
N PHE A 98 38.68 20.50 70.96
CA PHE A 98 39.26 21.49 70.06
C PHE A 98 38.50 22.81 70.10
N ALA A 99 39.21 23.93 70.25
CA ALA A 99 38.65 25.27 70.12
C ALA A 99 38.71 25.79 68.67
N ASP A 100 39.66 25.29 67.86
CA ASP A 100 39.89 25.70 66.47
C ASP A 100 40.46 24.53 65.65
N GLU A 101 39.80 24.19 64.54
CA GLU A 101 40.23 23.15 63.59
C GLU A 101 41.59 23.48 62.95
N LYS A 102 41.91 24.78 62.78
CA LYS A 102 43.19 25.20 62.20
C LYS A 102 44.38 24.88 63.10
N SER A 103 44.14 24.74 64.41
CA SER A 103 45.18 24.36 65.38
C SER A 103 45.57 22.88 65.31
N LEU A 104 44.92 22.08 64.46
CA LEU A 104 45.11 20.62 64.34
C LEU A 104 46.05 20.22 63.22
N GLY A 105 46.67 21.20 62.55
CA GLY A 105 47.63 20.92 61.48
C GLY A 105 48.86 20.19 62.01
N LEU A 106 49.11 18.99 61.50
CA LEU A 106 50.36 18.26 61.64
C LEU A 106 51.34 18.77 60.58
N ARG A 107 52.48 19.34 61.00
CA ARG A 107 53.49 19.86 60.06
C ARG A 107 54.56 18.80 59.82
N PHE A 108 54.92 18.56 58.57
CA PHE A 108 55.92 17.55 58.23
C PHE A 108 57.33 18.13 58.23
N LEU A 109 58.26 17.40 58.84
CA LEU A 109 59.69 17.63 58.69
C LEU A 109 60.17 16.76 57.53
N SER A 110 60.17 17.35 56.34
CA SER A 110 60.63 16.70 55.10
C SER A 110 62.05 17.15 54.77
N HIS A 111 62.68 16.55 53.76
CA HIS A 111 64.02 16.97 53.31
C HIS A 111 64.05 18.47 52.97
N LYS A 112 65.18 19.14 53.26
CA LYS A 112 65.47 20.58 53.04
C LYS A 112 64.94 21.21 51.74
N ASN A 113 64.88 20.46 50.65
CA ASN A 113 64.43 20.94 49.34
C ASN A 113 62.93 20.76 49.07
N ILE A 114 62.19 20.15 50.00
CA ILE A 114 60.75 19.88 49.87
C ILE A 114 59.99 21.02 50.56
N THR A 115 58.95 21.51 49.89
CA THR A 115 58.09 22.55 50.45
C THR A 115 57.44 22.10 51.75
N ARG A 116 57.30 23.02 52.71
CA ARG A 116 56.67 22.73 53.99
C ARG A 116 55.22 22.31 53.77
N LYS A 117 54.85 21.15 54.30
CA LYS A 117 53.51 20.56 54.17
C LYS A 117 52.83 20.50 55.53
N VAL A 118 51.55 20.81 55.54
CA VAL A 118 50.67 20.73 56.72
C VAL A 118 49.48 19.87 56.36
N VAL A 119 49.19 18.88 57.19
CA VAL A 119 48.08 17.95 56.99
C VAL A 119 47.14 18.02 58.18
N PHE A 120 45.84 18.06 57.91
CA PHE A 120 44.79 18.07 58.93
C PHE A 120 44.27 16.64 59.16
N PRO A 121 43.71 16.34 60.34
CA PRO A 121 43.27 14.98 60.66
C PRO A 121 42.16 14.54 59.71
N ALA A 122 42.30 13.32 59.16
CA ALA A 122 41.29 12.68 58.32
C ALA A 122 40.13 12.14 59.16
N GLU A 123 40.41 11.70 60.39
CA GLU A 123 39.42 11.16 61.30
C GLU A 123 39.68 11.62 62.74
N ILE A 124 38.60 11.95 63.46
CA ILE A 124 38.65 12.37 64.87
C ILE A 124 37.77 11.40 65.67
N LYS A 125 38.40 10.52 66.45
CA LYS A 125 37.68 9.58 67.34
C LYS A 125 37.72 10.09 68.77
N THR A 126 36.56 10.28 69.39
CA THR A 126 36.48 10.64 70.82
C THR A 126 36.17 9.39 71.63
N ASN A 127 37.04 9.05 72.59
CA ASN A 127 36.81 7.96 73.53
C ASN A 127 36.03 8.45 74.77
N GLN A 128 35.44 7.53 75.54
CA GLN A 128 34.64 7.78 76.75
C GLN A 128 35.36 8.65 77.81
N ASN A 129 36.70 8.66 77.83
CA ASN A 129 37.51 9.46 78.76
C ASN A 129 37.77 10.90 78.29
N ASN A 130 36.97 11.44 77.36
CA ASN A 130 37.19 12.74 76.71
C ASN A 130 38.59 12.88 76.10
N TYR A 131 39.11 11.76 75.57
CA TYR A 131 40.38 11.67 74.88
C TYR A 131 40.12 11.57 73.39
N GLN A 132 40.64 12.52 72.62
CA GLN A 132 40.46 12.58 71.17
C GLN A 132 41.69 11.98 70.48
N ILE A 133 41.46 11.04 69.58
CA ILE A 133 42.45 10.45 68.69
C ILE A 133 42.28 11.14 67.34
N LEU A 134 43.36 11.76 66.89
CA LEU A 134 43.50 12.43 65.60
C LEU A 134 44.28 11.49 64.67
N SER A 135 43.61 10.95 63.66
CA SER A 135 44.23 10.10 62.65
C SER A 135 44.51 10.92 61.39
N TYR A 136 45.77 10.98 60.98
CA TYR A 136 46.24 11.69 59.79
C TYR A 136 46.60 10.66 58.73
N ALA A 137 46.01 10.73 57.54
CA ALA A 137 46.47 9.97 56.38
C ALA A 137 47.65 10.71 55.75
N ILE A 138 48.78 10.04 55.66
CA ILE A 138 50.05 10.58 55.17
C ILE A 138 50.51 9.66 54.05
N ASP A 139 50.99 10.20 52.94
CA ASP A 139 51.56 9.39 51.86
C ASP A 139 52.86 10.07 51.43
N ASP A 140 53.80 10.18 52.37
CA ASP A 140 55.00 11.00 52.20
C ASP A 140 56.22 10.44 52.92
N ILE A 141 57.40 10.81 52.42
CA ILE A 141 58.68 10.45 53.03
C ILE A 141 59.08 11.58 53.96
N ILE A 142 59.09 11.30 55.26
CA ILE A 142 59.32 12.31 56.30
C ILE A 142 60.41 11.86 57.28
N TRP A 143 61.15 12.84 57.78
CA TRP A 143 62.12 12.70 58.86
C TRP A 143 61.46 12.88 60.23
N GLY A 144 60.29 13.51 60.28
CA GLY A 144 59.56 13.72 61.51
C GLY A 144 58.31 14.56 61.32
N VAL A 145 57.66 14.89 62.43
CA VAL A 145 56.48 15.75 62.46
C VAL A 145 56.53 16.72 63.63
N ILE A 146 56.01 17.93 63.42
CA ILE A 146 55.71 18.88 64.48
C ILE A 146 54.24 18.68 64.86
N LEU A 147 54.04 18.27 66.11
CA LEU A 147 52.72 17.94 66.64
C LEU A 147 51.89 19.21 66.90
N PRO A 148 50.55 19.13 66.79
CA PRO A 148 49.67 20.17 67.30
C PRO A 148 49.90 20.44 68.81
N PRO A 149 49.62 21.67 69.29
CA PRO A 149 49.76 22.00 70.70
C PRO A 149 48.92 21.08 71.59
N ASN A 150 49.47 20.68 72.74
CA ASN A 150 48.85 19.77 73.71
C ASN A 150 48.47 18.38 73.17
N SER A 151 49.02 17.98 72.02
CA SER A 151 48.88 16.61 71.52
C SER A 151 50.09 15.75 71.86
N SER A 152 49.88 14.44 71.96
CA SER A 152 50.90 13.42 72.18
C SER A 152 50.85 12.44 71.02
N PHE A 153 52.01 12.08 70.48
CA PHE A 153 52.11 11.01 69.50
C PHE A 153 51.67 9.68 70.09
N ARG A 154 50.98 8.84 69.31
CA ARG A 154 50.61 7.47 69.72
C ARG A 154 51.35 6.43 68.90
N PHE A 155 51.15 6.47 67.59
CA PHE A 155 51.86 5.62 66.67
C PHE A 155 51.85 6.20 65.26
N ALA A 156 52.77 5.70 64.43
CA ALA A 156 52.78 5.86 62.99
C ALA A 156 52.83 4.48 62.34
N ARG A 157 52.13 4.25 61.22
CA ARG A 157 52.48 3.11 60.36
C ARG A 157 53.45 3.62 59.31
N ALA A 158 54.64 3.02 59.31
CA ALA A 158 55.78 3.52 58.57
C ALA A 158 56.53 2.35 57.91
N LEU A 159 56.98 2.59 56.68
CA LEU A 159 57.75 1.68 55.87
C LEU A 159 59.20 2.16 55.78
N ASP A 160 60.11 1.29 56.19
CA ASP A 160 61.55 1.49 56.07
C ASP A 160 61.97 1.22 54.62
N ILE A 161 62.26 2.29 53.89
CA ILE A 161 62.59 2.20 52.45
C ILE A 161 63.88 1.40 52.25
N GLU A 162 64.88 1.55 53.12
CA GLU A 162 66.13 0.80 52.98
C GLU A 162 65.94 -0.69 53.26
N GLU A 163 65.16 -1.03 54.29
CA GLU A 163 64.84 -2.42 54.63
C GLU A 163 64.06 -3.08 53.49
N LEU A 164 63.11 -2.36 52.89
CA LEU A 164 62.37 -2.79 51.72
C LEU A 164 63.29 -3.16 50.55
N TYR A 165 64.29 -2.32 50.25
CA TYR A 165 65.24 -2.59 49.17
C TYR A 165 66.24 -3.72 49.49
N LYS A 166 66.58 -3.92 50.77
CA LYS A 166 67.48 -5.00 51.21
C LYS A 166 66.80 -6.37 51.19
N ASN A 167 65.49 -6.43 51.43
CA ASN A 167 64.74 -7.68 51.49
C ASN A 167 64.19 -8.09 50.12
N ARG A 168 64.96 -8.94 49.41
CA ARG A 168 64.56 -9.47 48.09
C ARG A 168 63.25 -10.26 48.10
N GLU A 169 62.90 -10.91 49.21
CA GLU A 169 61.66 -11.69 49.30
C GLU A 169 60.43 -10.78 49.28
N ILE A 170 60.48 -9.67 50.00
CA ILE A 170 59.41 -8.66 49.99
C ILE A 170 59.24 -8.08 48.58
N LEU A 171 60.33 -7.67 47.94
CA LEU A 171 60.28 -7.13 46.58
C LEU A 171 59.72 -8.15 45.57
N SER A 172 60.12 -9.42 45.68
CA SER A 172 59.61 -10.49 44.83
C SER A 172 58.10 -10.71 45.01
N ASN A 173 57.60 -10.64 46.25
CA ASN A 173 56.17 -10.76 46.54
C ASN A 173 55.36 -9.56 46.01
N ILE A 174 55.90 -8.35 46.13
CA ILE A 174 55.31 -7.14 45.55
C ILE A 174 55.29 -7.23 44.02
N GLU A 175 56.40 -7.64 43.39
CA GLU A 175 56.48 -7.81 41.93
C GLU A 175 55.47 -8.85 41.44
N LYS A 176 55.37 -9.99 42.13
CA LYS A 176 54.42 -11.06 41.79
C LYS A 176 52.98 -10.55 41.85
N THR A 177 52.57 -9.95 42.98
CA THR A 177 51.21 -9.44 43.14
C THR A 177 50.90 -8.28 42.20
N HIS A 178 51.88 -7.45 41.86
CA HIS A 178 51.74 -6.43 40.82
C HIS A 178 51.53 -7.05 39.43
N ARG A 179 52.28 -8.11 39.09
CA ARG A 179 52.09 -8.84 37.83
C ARG A 179 50.70 -9.48 37.75
N ASP A 180 50.21 -10.06 38.84
CA ASP A 180 48.87 -10.65 38.92
C ASP A 180 47.77 -9.60 38.69
N ILE A 181 47.92 -8.39 39.28
CA ILE A 181 47.04 -7.25 38.95
C ILE A 181 47.13 -6.88 37.48
N THR A 182 48.34 -6.76 36.94
CA THR A 182 48.52 -6.34 35.54
C THR A 182 47.80 -7.32 34.59
N VAL A 183 47.94 -8.62 34.85
CA VAL A 183 47.25 -9.67 34.08
C VAL A 183 45.73 -9.57 34.24
N SER A 184 45.21 -9.42 35.46
CA SER A 184 43.76 -9.29 35.68
C SER A 184 43.17 -8.01 35.06
N VAL A 185 43.90 -6.89 35.06
CA VAL A 185 43.52 -5.66 34.37
C VAL A 185 43.44 -5.87 32.85
N ASP A 186 44.40 -6.57 32.26
CA ASP A 186 44.39 -6.87 30.82
C ASP A 186 43.25 -7.81 30.43
N LEU A 187 42.94 -8.80 31.27
CA LEU A 187 41.78 -9.67 31.08
C LEU A 187 40.47 -8.89 31.17
N LEU A 188 40.32 -8.05 32.20
CA LEU A 188 39.16 -7.18 32.37
C LEU A 188 39.00 -6.25 31.17
N ARG A 189 40.09 -5.63 30.70
CA ARG A 189 40.09 -4.77 29.51
C ARG A 189 39.67 -5.52 28.25
N ARG A 190 40.15 -6.75 28.07
CA ARG A 190 39.78 -7.60 26.94
C ARG A 190 38.28 -7.93 26.98
N ASP A 191 37.75 -8.27 28.15
CA ASP A 191 36.34 -8.62 28.29
C ASP A 191 35.41 -7.40 28.15
N ILE A 192 35.81 -6.24 28.66
CA ILE A 192 35.13 -4.96 28.39
C ILE A 192 35.11 -4.70 26.87
N SER A 193 36.24 -4.86 26.20
CA SER A 193 36.35 -4.63 24.74
C SER A 193 35.46 -5.59 23.95
N LYS A 194 35.41 -6.87 24.32
CA LYS A 194 34.49 -7.85 23.71
C LYS A 194 33.03 -7.41 23.88
N LYS A 195 32.62 -6.97 25.06
CA LYS A 195 31.24 -6.52 25.32
C LYS A 195 30.87 -5.25 24.57
N ILE A 196 31.82 -4.32 24.44
CA ILE A 196 31.65 -3.13 23.61
C ILE A 196 31.40 -3.54 22.15
N ASN A 197 32.20 -4.48 21.62
CA ASN A 197 32.00 -4.95 20.24
C ASN A 197 30.65 -5.64 20.04
N ILE A 198 30.25 -6.54 20.94
CA ILE A 198 28.94 -7.21 20.88
C ILE A 198 27.79 -6.18 20.95
N SER A 199 27.93 -5.15 21.80
CA SER A 199 26.93 -4.08 21.92
C SER A 199 26.87 -3.21 20.66
N ASN A 200 28.02 -2.92 20.03
CA ASN A 200 28.08 -2.19 18.77
C ASN A 200 27.44 -2.99 17.63
N ASP A 201 27.72 -4.30 17.54
CA ASP A 201 27.11 -5.17 16.53
C ASP A 201 25.58 -5.20 16.67
N TYR A 202 25.08 -5.33 17.91
CA TYR A 202 23.65 -5.27 18.21
C TYR A 202 23.04 -3.90 17.85
N LEU A 203 23.73 -2.80 18.15
CA LEU A 203 23.28 -1.45 17.77
C LEU A 203 23.25 -1.26 16.24
N GLU A 204 24.22 -1.79 15.51
CA GLU A 204 24.25 -1.75 14.05
C GLU A 204 23.15 -2.60 13.42
N GLU A 205 22.82 -3.76 14.00
CA GLU A 205 21.64 -4.54 13.61
C GLU A 205 20.35 -3.73 13.82
N ARG A 206 20.16 -3.12 15.01
CA ARG A 206 18.98 -2.27 15.28
C ARG A 206 18.90 -1.04 14.40
N ARG A 207 20.03 -0.44 14.01
CA ARG A 207 20.07 0.65 13.03
C ARG A 207 19.61 0.19 11.65
N ARG A 208 20.02 -1.01 11.22
CA ARG A 208 19.55 -1.62 9.96
C ARG A 208 18.05 -1.91 10.00
N ASP A 209 17.53 -2.46 11.10
CA ASP A 209 16.10 -2.67 11.31
C ASP A 209 15.32 -1.35 11.22
N ALA A 210 15.79 -0.31 11.91
CA ALA A 210 15.16 1.00 11.90
C ALA A 210 15.17 1.64 10.50
N ALA A 211 16.27 1.51 9.75
CA ALA A 211 16.36 1.98 8.38
C ALA A 211 15.39 1.24 7.45
N SER A 212 15.29 -0.09 7.58
CA SER A 212 14.31 -0.91 6.85
C SER A 212 12.87 -0.51 7.17
N LEU A 213 12.55 -0.33 8.46
CA LEU A 213 11.22 0.12 8.89
C LEU A 213 10.88 1.51 8.33
N LYS A 214 11.86 2.43 8.28
CA LYS A 214 11.68 3.75 7.67
C LYS A 214 11.31 3.66 6.19
N VAL A 215 11.95 2.76 5.44
CA VAL A 215 11.62 2.52 4.03
C VAL A 215 10.18 1.99 3.88
N HIS A 216 9.77 1.02 4.71
CA HIS A 216 8.39 0.51 4.70
C HIS A 216 7.36 1.59 5.07
N ILE A 217 7.66 2.45 6.05
CA ILE A 217 6.77 3.58 6.40
C ILE A 217 6.62 4.52 5.20
N GLN A 218 7.71 4.82 4.48
CA GLN A 218 7.64 5.67 3.29
C GLN A 218 6.82 5.01 2.17
N SER A 219 6.95 3.69 1.94
CA SER A 219 6.11 3.01 0.95
C SER A 219 4.63 3.03 1.33
N TYR A 220 4.29 2.84 2.61
CA TYR A 220 2.91 2.93 3.08
C TYR A 220 2.32 4.34 2.99
N ILE A 221 3.13 5.38 3.19
CA ILE A 221 2.71 6.76 2.97
C ILE A 221 2.36 6.98 1.49
N GLN A 222 3.22 6.52 0.57
CA GLN A 222 2.96 6.64 -0.87
C GLN A 222 1.72 5.84 -1.30
N GLU A 223 1.53 4.64 -0.75
CA GLU A 223 0.33 3.83 -1.01
C GLU A 223 -0.92 4.52 -0.49
N LYS A 224 -0.88 5.08 0.71
CA LYS A 224 -1.97 5.88 1.27
C LYS A 224 -2.32 7.07 0.37
N GLU A 225 -1.33 7.83 -0.09
CA GLU A 225 -1.54 8.98 -0.99
C GLU A 225 -2.23 8.55 -2.30
N ARG A 226 -1.82 7.42 -2.89
CA ARG A 226 -2.48 6.86 -4.08
C ARG A 226 -3.93 6.46 -3.82
N ILE A 227 -4.20 5.84 -2.67
CA ILE A 227 -5.57 5.46 -2.29
C ILE A 227 -6.43 6.72 -2.08
N GLU A 228 -5.90 7.74 -1.41
CA GLU A 228 -6.61 9.02 -1.21
C GLU A 228 -6.91 9.72 -2.55
N GLU A 229 -5.98 9.71 -3.49
CA GLU A 229 -6.20 10.23 -4.85
C GLU A 229 -7.29 9.44 -5.59
N SER A 230 -7.24 8.10 -5.53
CA SER A 230 -8.27 7.24 -6.13
C SER A 230 -9.66 7.51 -5.55
N VAL A 231 -9.76 7.65 -4.23
CA VAL A 231 -11.01 7.98 -3.54
C VAL A 231 -11.54 9.35 -3.97
N ALA A 232 -10.67 10.35 -4.14
CA ALA A 232 -11.07 11.67 -4.62
C ALA A 232 -11.62 11.61 -6.06
N ILE A 233 -10.98 10.84 -6.95
CA ILE A 233 -11.45 10.61 -8.32
C ILE A 233 -12.81 9.90 -8.33
N GLU A 234 -12.97 8.84 -7.54
CA GLU A 234 -14.23 8.12 -7.41
C GLU A 234 -15.35 9.02 -6.87
N GLN A 235 -15.06 9.83 -5.86
CA GLN A 235 -16.03 10.77 -5.29
C GLN A 235 -16.49 11.80 -6.34
N SER A 236 -15.57 12.33 -7.15
CA SER A 236 -15.91 13.24 -8.26
C SER A 236 -16.79 12.55 -9.32
N THR A 237 -16.54 11.26 -9.58
CA THR A 237 -17.31 10.43 -10.51
C THR A 237 -18.72 10.18 -9.98
N ILE A 238 -18.86 9.86 -8.68
CA ILE A 238 -20.16 9.72 -8.00
C ILE A 238 -20.95 11.02 -8.10
N ASP A 239 -20.32 12.17 -7.87
CA ASP A 239 -21.01 13.46 -7.95
C ASP A 239 -21.43 13.81 -9.39
N ARG A 240 -20.65 13.42 -10.40
CA ARG A 240 -21.07 13.52 -11.81
C ARG A 240 -22.29 12.64 -12.10
N ILE A 241 -22.24 11.37 -11.71
CA ILE A 241 -23.35 10.43 -11.88
C ILE A 241 -24.61 10.93 -11.17
N ARG A 242 -24.49 11.50 -9.96
CA ARG A 242 -25.63 12.11 -9.24
C ARG A 242 -26.25 13.27 -10.00
N LYS A 243 -25.45 14.10 -10.67
CA LYS A 243 -25.94 15.20 -11.52
C LYS A 243 -26.68 14.66 -12.74
N GLU A 244 -26.12 13.63 -13.40
CA GLU A 244 -26.76 12.94 -14.53
C GLU A 244 -28.10 12.32 -14.12
N ILE A 245 -28.15 11.57 -13.01
CA ILE A 245 -29.40 11.00 -12.48
C ILE A 245 -30.45 12.08 -12.23
N LYS A 246 -30.07 13.22 -11.63
CA LYS A 246 -31.01 14.33 -11.42
C LYS A 246 -31.54 14.88 -12.75
N HIS A 247 -30.66 15.10 -13.72
CA HIS A 247 -31.03 15.58 -15.05
C HIS A 247 -31.98 14.61 -15.76
N ASP A 248 -31.65 13.33 -15.76
CA ASP A 248 -32.47 12.28 -16.39
C ASP A 248 -33.81 12.11 -15.68
N THR A 249 -33.85 12.25 -14.35
CA THR A 249 -35.11 12.24 -13.58
C THR A 249 -36.01 13.42 -13.97
N GLU A 250 -35.44 14.61 -14.16
CA GLU A 250 -36.18 15.79 -14.65
C GLU A 250 -36.70 15.58 -16.08
N ASN A 251 -35.88 15.00 -16.96
CA ASN A 251 -36.27 14.68 -18.33
C ASN A 251 -37.38 13.62 -18.37
N LEU A 252 -37.29 12.57 -17.55
CA LEU A 252 -38.35 11.58 -17.39
C LEU A 252 -39.66 12.21 -16.91
N ARG A 253 -39.60 13.14 -15.96
CA ARG A 253 -40.78 13.88 -15.50
C ARG A 253 -41.40 14.72 -16.63
N LYS A 254 -40.58 15.37 -17.47
CA LYS A 254 -41.07 16.12 -18.65
C LYS A 254 -41.75 15.19 -19.66
N ILE A 255 -41.10 14.07 -20.00
CA ILE A 255 -41.65 13.06 -20.91
C ILE A 255 -42.97 12.50 -20.36
N HIS A 256 -43.06 12.23 -19.06
CA HIS A 256 -44.29 11.75 -18.45
C HIS A 256 -45.41 12.80 -18.52
N LEU A 257 -45.09 14.08 -18.32
CA LEU A 257 -46.06 15.17 -18.48
C LEU A 257 -46.55 15.28 -19.92
N GLU A 258 -45.66 15.19 -20.91
CA GLU A 258 -46.01 15.17 -22.33
C GLU A 258 -46.84 13.94 -22.69
N SER A 259 -46.45 12.76 -22.21
CA SER A 259 -47.23 11.53 -22.39
C SER A 259 -48.64 11.64 -21.81
N SER A 260 -48.79 12.27 -20.65
CA SER A 260 -50.11 12.55 -20.04
C SER A 260 -50.96 13.48 -20.92
N LYS A 261 -50.36 14.56 -21.46
CA LYS A 261 -51.05 15.47 -22.39
C LYS A 261 -51.46 14.79 -23.69
N VAL A 262 -50.58 13.94 -24.24
CA VAL A 262 -50.89 13.14 -25.43
C VAL A 262 -52.03 12.16 -25.13
N GLN A 263 -52.03 11.54 -23.94
CA GLN A 263 -53.11 10.64 -23.53
C GLN A 263 -54.45 11.38 -23.39
N GLU A 264 -54.46 12.57 -22.79
CA GLU A 264 -55.65 13.44 -22.73
C GLU A 264 -56.14 13.79 -24.13
N SER A 265 -55.23 14.17 -25.04
CA SER A 265 -55.55 14.48 -26.44
C SER A 265 -56.12 13.26 -27.19
N ILE A 266 -55.62 12.05 -26.91
CA ILE A 266 -56.15 10.80 -27.46
C ILE A 266 -57.57 10.54 -26.93
N THR A 267 -57.81 10.75 -25.64
CA THR A 267 -59.15 10.58 -25.06
C THR A 267 -60.15 11.59 -25.62
N GLU A 268 -59.75 12.85 -25.81
CA GLU A 268 -60.58 13.89 -26.42
C GLU A 268 -60.86 13.58 -27.91
N ASN A 269 -59.85 13.12 -28.65
CA ASN A 269 -60.06 12.72 -30.04
C ASN A 269 -60.95 11.48 -30.16
N ARG A 270 -60.86 10.53 -29.23
CA ARG A 270 -61.78 9.39 -29.18
C ARG A 270 -63.21 9.82 -28.88
N SER A 271 -63.43 10.75 -27.97
CA SER A 271 -64.79 11.27 -27.71
C SER A 271 -65.34 11.98 -28.94
N LYS A 272 -64.52 12.79 -29.64
CA LYS A 272 -64.89 13.42 -30.91
C LYS A 272 -65.19 12.38 -32.01
N GLU A 273 -64.42 11.31 -32.09
CA GLU A 273 -64.65 10.20 -33.02
C GLU A 273 -65.97 9.48 -32.71
N GLU A 274 -66.27 9.26 -31.42
CA GLU A 274 -67.52 8.67 -30.97
C GLU A 274 -68.72 9.58 -31.25
N ASP A 275 -68.61 10.89 -31.00
CA ASP A 275 -69.62 11.88 -31.36
C ASP A 275 -69.85 11.94 -32.87
N ALA A 276 -68.77 11.90 -33.66
CA ALA A 276 -68.85 11.84 -35.11
C ALA A 276 -69.50 10.55 -35.58
N LYS A 277 -69.19 9.41 -34.95
CA LYS A 277 -69.80 8.10 -35.24
C LYS A 277 -71.28 8.09 -34.88
N ASN A 278 -71.66 8.65 -33.73
CA ASN A 278 -73.06 8.81 -33.31
C ASN A 278 -73.82 9.75 -34.27
N SER A 279 -73.18 10.83 -34.71
CA SER A 279 -73.74 11.70 -35.75
C SER A 279 -73.90 10.95 -37.06
N LEU A 280 -72.94 10.09 -37.43
CA LEU A 280 -72.98 9.26 -38.62
C LEU A 280 -74.08 8.19 -38.52
N THR A 281 -74.34 7.62 -37.33
CA THR A 281 -75.49 6.73 -37.12
C THR A 281 -76.80 7.48 -37.24
N VAL A 282 -76.92 8.69 -36.69
CA VAL A 282 -78.12 9.54 -36.86
C VAL A 282 -78.34 9.90 -38.33
N VAL A 283 -77.27 10.24 -39.06
CA VAL A 283 -77.34 10.50 -40.50
C VAL A 283 -77.68 9.21 -41.26
N ASN A 284 -77.13 8.05 -40.89
CA ASN A 284 -77.47 6.77 -41.50
C ASN A 284 -78.92 6.37 -41.22
N ASP A 285 -79.44 6.63 -40.03
CA ASP A 285 -80.84 6.41 -39.67
C ASP A 285 -81.74 7.40 -40.42
N SER A 286 -81.29 8.64 -40.62
CA SER A 286 -81.94 9.62 -41.50
C SER A 286 -81.91 9.17 -42.96
N ILE A 287 -80.80 8.58 -43.42
CA ILE A 287 -80.69 7.98 -44.75
C ILE A 287 -81.58 6.74 -44.84
N ALA A 288 -81.71 5.93 -43.79
CA ALA A 288 -82.57 4.75 -43.75
C ALA A 288 -84.05 5.14 -43.78
N THR A 289 -84.44 6.18 -43.04
CA THR A 289 -85.79 6.75 -43.06
C THR A 289 -86.09 7.46 -44.38
N ASN A 290 -85.15 8.22 -44.94
CA ASN A 290 -85.25 8.77 -46.29
C ASN A 290 -85.25 7.67 -47.35
N ASN A 291 -84.55 6.55 -47.15
CA ASN A 291 -84.57 5.37 -48.01
C ASN A 291 -85.91 4.65 -47.89
N LEU A 292 -86.55 4.63 -46.71
CA LEU A 292 -87.92 4.14 -46.53
C LEU A 292 -88.93 5.05 -47.21
N GLN A 293 -88.73 6.38 -47.16
CA GLN A 293 -89.52 7.33 -47.95
C GLN A 293 -89.26 7.18 -49.44
N LEU A 294 -88.01 6.98 -49.86
CA LEU A 294 -87.63 6.65 -51.22
C LEU A 294 -88.13 5.28 -51.63
N GLU A 295 -88.26 4.29 -50.74
CA GLU A 295 -88.89 2.99 -51.00
C GLU A 295 -90.40 3.13 -51.14
N LYS A 296 -91.03 4.04 -50.41
CA LYS A 296 -92.43 4.39 -50.58
C LYS A 296 -92.65 5.09 -51.93
N ASN A 297 -91.81 6.05 -52.27
CA ASN A 297 -91.80 6.73 -53.56
C ASN A 297 -91.34 5.79 -54.70
N ARG A 298 -90.44 4.83 -54.42
CA ARG A 298 -90.03 3.76 -55.33
C ARG A 298 -91.07 2.68 -55.42
N LYS A 299 -91.97 2.45 -54.47
CA LYS A 299 -93.13 1.58 -54.70
C LYS A 299 -94.10 2.24 -55.69
N GLU A 300 -94.22 3.57 -55.65
CA GLU A 300 -94.89 4.34 -56.71
C GLU A 300 -94.09 4.31 -58.04
N LEU A 301 -92.75 4.24 -58.00
CA LEU A 301 -91.89 4.20 -59.20
C LEU A 301 -91.55 2.79 -59.72
N ALA A 302 -91.68 1.73 -58.91
CA ALA A 302 -91.37 0.33 -59.20
C ALA A 302 -92.56 -0.40 -59.81
N ASP A 303 -93.78 0.13 -59.64
CA ASP A 303 -94.87 -0.17 -60.55
C ASP A 303 -94.53 0.30 -61.99
N MET A 304 -93.74 1.38 -62.14
CA MET A 304 -93.23 1.88 -63.43
C MET A 304 -91.89 1.26 -63.88
N GLN A 305 -91.01 0.78 -62.97
CA GLN A 305 -89.67 0.27 -63.31
C GLN A 305 -89.53 -1.27 -63.30
N SER A 306 -90.53 -2.03 -62.81
CA SER A 306 -90.53 -3.51 -62.88
C SER A 306 -90.56 -4.07 -64.32
N GLN A 307 -90.72 -3.21 -65.32
CA GLN A 307 -90.56 -3.53 -66.74
C GLN A 307 -89.11 -3.45 -67.26
N LEU A 308 -88.16 -2.81 -66.54
CA LEU A 308 -86.86 -2.43 -67.11
C LEU A 308 -85.63 -3.16 -66.57
N ALA A 309 -85.73 -3.97 -65.50
CA ALA A 309 -84.57 -4.58 -64.86
C ALA A 309 -84.62 -6.12 -64.80
N LYS A 310 -85.18 -6.73 -65.86
CA LYS A 310 -85.04 -8.15 -66.20
C LYS A 310 -83.66 -8.48 -66.83
N ILE A 311 -82.70 -7.54 -66.76
CA ILE A 311 -81.36 -7.65 -67.35
C ILE A 311 -80.35 -7.09 -66.35
N ARG A 312 -79.96 -7.90 -65.37
CA ARG A 312 -78.60 -7.96 -64.80
C ARG A 312 -78.57 -9.08 -63.77
N ALA A 313 -78.72 -10.28 -64.31
CA ALA A 313 -78.25 -11.46 -63.64
C ALA A 313 -76.71 -11.35 -63.49
N ASP A 314 -76.27 -11.47 -62.24
CA ASP A 314 -75.26 -12.43 -61.82
C ASP A 314 -73.75 -12.06 -61.88
N VAL A 315 -73.03 -12.58 -60.87
CA VAL A 315 -71.68 -13.20 -60.94
C VAL A 315 -70.44 -12.51 -60.30
N ASN A 316 -69.78 -13.33 -59.45
CA ASN A 316 -68.35 -13.43 -59.02
C ASN A 316 -67.80 -12.39 -58.03
N ILE A 317 -67.29 -12.71 -56.83
CA ILE A 317 -66.58 -13.88 -56.28
C ILE A 317 -65.44 -14.40 -57.17
N THR A 318 -64.20 -14.00 -56.89
CA THR A 318 -63.02 -14.88 -56.73
C THR A 318 -61.72 -14.07 -56.55
N THR A 319 -61.05 -14.23 -55.40
CA THR A 319 -59.66 -13.81 -55.18
C THR A 319 -58.90 -15.01 -54.61
N LEU A 320 -58.07 -15.66 -55.44
CA LEU A 320 -57.14 -16.72 -55.03
C LEU A 320 -55.70 -16.36 -55.40
N ASP A 321 -54.81 -16.73 -54.47
CA ASP A 321 -53.41 -17.10 -54.61
C ASP A 321 -52.32 -16.06 -54.92
N MET A 322 -52.01 -15.27 -53.89
CA MET A 322 -50.63 -14.81 -53.64
C MET A 322 -50.15 -15.09 -52.20
N LYS A 323 -50.96 -15.81 -51.41
CA LYS A 323 -50.67 -16.12 -50.00
C LYS A 323 -49.65 -17.25 -49.84
N GLY A 324 -49.63 -18.22 -50.75
CA GLY A 324 -48.71 -19.36 -50.70
C GLY A 324 -47.23 -18.98 -50.84
N PHE A 325 -46.89 -18.04 -51.74
CA PHE A 325 -45.49 -17.68 -52.00
C PHE A 325 -44.88 -16.80 -50.90
N SER A 326 -45.69 -15.96 -50.25
CA SER A 326 -45.21 -15.10 -49.15
C SER A 326 -44.89 -15.89 -47.88
N ILE A 327 -45.60 -16.99 -47.62
CA ILE A 327 -45.41 -17.82 -46.42
C ILE A 327 -44.14 -18.68 -46.56
N GLU A 328 -43.89 -19.25 -47.74
CA GLU A 328 -42.70 -20.08 -47.99
C GLU A 328 -41.40 -19.24 -47.94
N SER A 329 -41.41 -18.04 -48.51
CA SER A 329 -40.28 -17.11 -48.44
C SER A 329 -39.99 -16.63 -47.01
N GLN A 330 -41.03 -16.39 -46.20
CA GLN A 330 -40.88 -15.99 -44.80
C GLN A 330 -40.31 -17.12 -43.94
N SER A 331 -40.68 -18.38 -44.21
CA SER A 331 -40.14 -19.56 -43.53
C SER A 331 -38.64 -19.73 -43.80
N GLN A 332 -38.19 -19.52 -45.04
CA GLN A 332 -36.77 -19.61 -45.39
C GLN A 332 -35.95 -18.48 -44.74
N ILE A 333 -36.42 -17.23 -44.78
CA ILE A 333 -35.75 -16.08 -44.14
C ILE A 333 -35.63 -16.28 -42.62
N SER A 334 -36.68 -16.79 -41.98
CA SER A 334 -36.69 -17.04 -40.54
C SER A 334 -35.61 -18.04 -40.11
N LYS A 335 -35.37 -19.10 -40.90
CA LYS A 335 -34.30 -20.09 -40.63
C LYS A 335 -32.90 -19.46 -40.72
N TYR A 336 -32.64 -18.63 -41.73
CA TYR A 336 -31.36 -17.91 -41.83
C TYR A 336 -31.18 -16.89 -40.71
N TYR A 337 -32.25 -16.22 -40.29
CA TYR A 337 -32.22 -15.29 -39.17
C TYR A 337 -31.89 -15.99 -37.85
N TRP A 338 -32.54 -17.13 -37.59
CA TRP A 338 -32.29 -17.91 -36.36
C TRP A 338 -30.88 -18.51 -36.33
N LEU A 339 -30.39 -18.99 -37.48
CA LEU A 339 -29.01 -19.48 -37.61
C LEU A 339 -27.98 -18.35 -37.43
N SER A 340 -28.23 -17.16 -37.97
CA SER A 340 -27.38 -15.98 -37.79
C SER A 340 -27.35 -15.52 -36.32
N LEU A 341 -28.52 -15.48 -35.68
CA LEU A 341 -28.64 -15.15 -34.26
C LEU A 341 -27.89 -16.15 -33.38
N PHE A 342 -27.97 -17.44 -33.70
CA PHE A 342 -27.22 -18.50 -33.02
C PHE A 342 -25.71 -18.30 -33.14
N ILE A 343 -25.20 -18.01 -34.34
CA ILE A 343 -23.77 -17.74 -34.56
C ILE A 343 -23.33 -16.48 -33.80
N LEU A 344 -24.15 -15.43 -33.79
CA LEU A 344 -23.86 -14.20 -33.06
C LEU A 344 -23.81 -14.46 -31.54
N ALA A 345 -24.77 -15.20 -31.00
CA ALA A 345 -24.77 -15.61 -29.59
C ALA A 345 -23.55 -16.48 -29.25
N PHE A 346 -23.14 -17.37 -30.16
CA PHE A 346 -21.94 -18.20 -30.00
C PHE A 346 -20.66 -17.35 -29.97
N ILE A 347 -20.51 -16.38 -30.89
CA ILE A 347 -19.39 -15.43 -30.88
C ILE A 347 -19.36 -14.64 -29.57
N ALA A 348 -20.51 -14.12 -29.12
CA ALA A 348 -20.59 -13.37 -27.86
C ALA A 348 -20.20 -14.23 -26.64
N THR A 349 -20.59 -15.50 -26.64
CA THR A 349 -20.22 -16.47 -25.58
C THR A 349 -18.71 -16.74 -25.59
N VAL A 350 -18.10 -16.98 -26.76
CA VAL A 350 -16.65 -17.16 -26.90
C VAL A 350 -15.89 -15.91 -26.46
N PHE A 351 -16.40 -14.72 -26.80
CA PHE A 351 -15.80 -13.45 -26.39
C PHE A 351 -15.88 -13.24 -24.88
N GLY A 352 -17.02 -13.56 -24.25
CA GLY A 352 -17.18 -13.53 -22.80
C GLY A 352 -16.23 -14.50 -22.09
N TYR A 353 -16.05 -15.70 -22.63
CA TYR A 353 -15.10 -16.68 -22.09
C TYR A 353 -13.64 -16.20 -22.21
N LEU A 354 -13.27 -15.60 -23.35
CA LEU A 354 -11.95 -14.99 -23.54
C LEU A 354 -11.71 -13.83 -22.56
N TYR A 355 -12.71 -12.97 -22.37
CA TYR A 355 -12.62 -11.86 -21.43
C TYR A 355 -12.46 -12.34 -19.99
N SER A 356 -13.26 -13.32 -19.56
CA SER A 356 -13.15 -13.92 -18.23
C SER A 356 -11.76 -14.51 -17.99
N ASN A 357 -11.22 -15.27 -18.95
CA ASN A 357 -9.88 -15.86 -18.86
C ASN A 357 -8.76 -14.81 -18.89
N ALA A 358 -8.99 -13.69 -19.59
CA ALA A 358 -8.08 -12.55 -19.58
C ALA A 358 -8.11 -11.81 -18.24
N ALA A 359 -9.27 -11.72 -17.57
CA ALA A 359 -9.35 -11.15 -16.23
C ALA A 359 -8.59 -12.00 -15.19
N THR A 360 -8.73 -13.32 -15.24
CA THR A 360 -7.99 -14.26 -14.35
C THR A 360 -6.46 -14.20 -14.57
N PHE A 361 -6.00 -13.68 -15.71
CA PHE A 361 -4.57 -13.45 -15.95
C PHE A 361 -3.99 -12.37 -15.04
N SER A 362 -4.78 -11.33 -14.70
CA SER A 362 -4.35 -10.29 -13.76
C SER A 362 -4.08 -10.86 -12.37
N GLU A 363 -4.93 -11.78 -11.91
CA GLU A 363 -4.77 -12.43 -10.59
C GLU A 363 -3.55 -13.36 -10.54
N LEU A 364 -3.26 -14.07 -11.64
CA LEU A 364 -2.07 -14.94 -11.75
C LEU A 364 -0.76 -14.15 -11.79
N PHE A 365 -0.80 -12.91 -12.30
CA PHE A 365 0.34 -12.00 -12.32
C PHE A 365 0.71 -11.55 -10.90
N ASP A 366 -0.29 -11.14 -10.11
CA ASP A 366 -0.09 -10.74 -8.71
C ASP A 366 0.42 -11.90 -7.84
N ALA A 367 0.01 -13.14 -8.15
CA ALA A 367 0.44 -14.33 -7.42
C ALA A 367 1.89 -14.77 -7.70
N ASN A 368 2.50 -14.38 -8.83
CA ASN A 368 3.84 -14.86 -9.23
C ASN A 368 4.71 -13.74 -9.86
N PRO A 369 5.18 -12.75 -9.07
CA PRO A 369 5.93 -11.59 -9.58
C PRO A 369 7.32 -11.92 -10.15
N LYS A 370 7.81 -13.17 -10.01
CA LYS A 370 9.10 -13.63 -10.56
C LYS A 370 8.99 -14.33 -11.91
N ALA A 371 7.77 -14.61 -12.39
CA ALA A 371 7.58 -15.24 -13.69
C ALA A 371 7.68 -14.21 -14.82
N SER A 372 8.58 -14.43 -15.78
CA SER A 372 8.73 -13.54 -16.94
C SER A 372 7.43 -13.49 -17.76
N LEU A 373 6.87 -12.28 -17.94
CA LEU A 373 5.68 -12.01 -18.77
C LEU A 373 5.80 -12.64 -20.17
N TRP A 374 7.00 -12.63 -20.72
CA TRP A 374 7.28 -13.20 -22.05
C TRP A 374 7.03 -14.71 -22.09
N ASN A 375 7.40 -15.45 -21.06
CA ASN A 375 7.22 -16.90 -21.04
C ASN A 375 5.75 -17.30 -20.96
N ILE A 376 4.95 -16.53 -20.20
CA ILE A 376 3.52 -16.78 -20.05
C ILE A 376 2.77 -16.41 -21.34
N LEU A 377 3.16 -15.30 -21.99
CA LEU A 377 2.57 -14.88 -23.26
C LEU A 377 2.92 -15.86 -24.38
N LEU A 378 4.18 -16.30 -24.47
CA LEU A 378 4.63 -17.27 -25.47
C LEU A 378 3.91 -18.63 -25.31
N SER A 379 3.71 -19.07 -24.06
CA SER A 379 2.98 -20.31 -23.75
C SER A 379 1.50 -20.28 -24.18
N ARG A 380 0.89 -19.10 -24.31
CA ARG A 380 -0.54 -18.94 -24.64
C ARG A 380 -0.79 -18.47 -26.07
N LEU A 381 0.26 -18.10 -26.80
CA LEU A 381 0.17 -17.66 -28.19
C LEU A 381 -0.56 -18.68 -29.09
N PRO A 382 -0.34 -20.02 -28.99
CA PRO A 382 -1.10 -21.00 -29.77
C PRO A 382 -2.61 -20.98 -29.50
N LEU A 383 -3.02 -20.67 -28.27
CA LEU A 383 -4.44 -20.58 -27.90
C LEU A 383 -5.06 -19.30 -28.48
N VAL A 384 -4.34 -18.19 -28.43
CA VAL A 384 -4.78 -16.90 -29.00
C VAL A 384 -4.89 -17.00 -30.53
N THR A 385 -3.95 -17.66 -31.20
CA THR A 385 -4.02 -17.85 -32.65
C THR A 385 -5.17 -18.79 -33.05
N ALA A 386 -5.41 -19.87 -32.30
CA ALA A 386 -6.55 -20.74 -32.56
C ALA A 386 -7.90 -20.01 -32.38
N THR A 387 -8.03 -19.21 -31.34
CA THR A 387 -9.28 -18.47 -31.05
C THR A 387 -9.54 -17.34 -32.03
N THR A 388 -8.51 -16.58 -32.43
CA THR A 388 -8.63 -15.56 -33.49
C THR A 388 -9.02 -16.17 -34.84
N LEU A 389 -8.51 -17.36 -35.17
CA LEU A 389 -8.90 -18.08 -36.39
C LEU A 389 -10.37 -18.53 -36.33
N ILE A 390 -10.82 -19.07 -35.19
CA ILE A 390 -12.23 -19.45 -34.98
C ILE A 390 -13.16 -18.24 -35.08
N ILE A 391 -12.80 -17.11 -34.47
CA ILE A 391 -13.59 -15.87 -34.55
C ILE A 391 -13.62 -15.36 -36.00
N GLY A 392 -12.49 -15.40 -36.70
CA GLY A 392 -12.39 -14.99 -38.11
C GLY A 392 -13.27 -15.84 -39.03
N THR A 393 -13.25 -17.17 -38.87
CA THR A 393 -14.08 -18.07 -39.69
C THR A 393 -15.57 -17.89 -39.39
N LEU A 394 -15.96 -17.74 -38.12
CA LEU A 394 -17.34 -17.48 -37.72
C LEU A 394 -17.84 -16.11 -38.18
N SER A 395 -16.98 -15.08 -38.14
CA SER A 395 -17.31 -13.75 -38.66
C SER A 395 -17.51 -13.78 -40.17
N GLY A 396 -16.69 -14.55 -40.90
CA GLY A 396 -16.87 -14.76 -42.34
C GLY A 396 -18.19 -15.48 -42.66
N LEU A 397 -18.55 -16.50 -41.88
CA LEU A 397 -19.81 -17.22 -42.01
C LEU A 397 -21.02 -16.31 -41.72
N LEU A 398 -20.92 -15.46 -40.69
CA LEU A 398 -21.95 -14.47 -40.36
C LEU A 398 -22.16 -13.48 -41.52
N PHE A 399 -21.08 -12.97 -42.10
CA PHE A 399 -21.16 -12.06 -43.25
C PHE A 399 -21.80 -12.73 -44.47
N PHE A 400 -21.49 -14.00 -44.72
CA PHE A 400 -22.12 -14.80 -45.78
C PHE A 400 -23.64 -14.96 -45.53
N LEU A 401 -24.05 -15.24 -44.30
CA LEU A 401 -25.46 -15.37 -43.93
C LEU A 401 -26.22 -14.03 -44.09
N ILE A 402 -25.63 -12.93 -43.63
CA ILE A 402 -26.22 -11.58 -43.80
C ILE A 402 -26.38 -11.27 -45.29
N LYS A 403 -25.36 -11.55 -46.10
CA LYS A 403 -25.41 -11.35 -47.56
C LYS A 403 -26.54 -12.17 -48.21
N ASN A 404 -26.75 -13.41 -47.79
CA ASN A 404 -27.85 -14.24 -48.29
C ASN A 404 -29.22 -13.75 -47.83
N ILE A 405 -29.35 -13.27 -46.59
CA ILE A 405 -30.60 -12.66 -46.11
C ILE A 405 -30.95 -11.42 -46.96
N VAL A 406 -29.97 -10.57 -47.23
CA VAL A 406 -30.14 -9.40 -48.10
C VAL A 406 -30.55 -9.82 -49.51
N ALA A 407 -29.86 -10.80 -50.09
CA ALA A 407 -30.17 -11.29 -51.44
C ALA A 407 -31.59 -11.89 -51.55
N VAL A 408 -32.03 -12.67 -50.55
CA VAL A 408 -33.39 -13.24 -50.52
C VAL A 408 -34.45 -12.15 -50.32
N SER A 409 -34.19 -11.17 -49.48
CA SER A 409 -35.07 -10.00 -49.30
C SER A 409 -35.21 -9.18 -50.58
N GLU A 410 -34.10 -8.97 -51.29
CA GLU A 410 -34.09 -8.28 -52.57
C GLU A 410 -34.86 -9.06 -53.65
N ASN A 411 -34.71 -10.40 -53.68
CA ASN A 411 -35.50 -11.26 -54.56
C ASN A 411 -37.01 -11.19 -54.26
N LYS A 412 -37.40 -11.13 -52.98
CA LYS A 412 -38.80 -10.93 -52.56
C LYS A 412 -39.34 -9.59 -53.06
N MET A 413 -38.57 -8.52 -52.91
CA MET A 413 -38.97 -7.19 -53.37
C MET A 413 -39.09 -7.12 -54.89
N ASN A 414 -38.16 -7.75 -55.61
CA ASN A 414 -38.20 -7.81 -57.07
C ASN A 414 -39.40 -8.65 -57.57
N MET A 415 -39.76 -9.73 -56.89
CA MET A 415 -40.98 -10.49 -57.20
C MET A 415 -42.26 -9.69 -56.94
N LEU A 416 -42.33 -8.92 -55.86
CA LEU A 416 -43.46 -8.03 -55.59
C LEU A 416 -43.59 -6.96 -56.69
N LYS A 417 -42.46 -6.36 -57.10
CA LYS A 417 -42.42 -5.41 -58.22
C LYS A 417 -42.90 -6.05 -59.53
N ALA A 418 -42.45 -7.27 -59.83
CA ALA A 418 -42.89 -8.05 -60.98
C ALA A 418 -44.40 -8.30 -60.98
N SER A 419 -44.95 -8.68 -59.83
CA SER A 419 -46.38 -8.96 -59.67
C SER A 419 -47.23 -7.70 -59.86
N ILE A 420 -46.80 -6.58 -59.28
CA ILE A 420 -47.45 -5.27 -59.45
C ILE A 420 -47.36 -4.81 -60.92
N LEU A 421 -46.19 -4.94 -61.56
CA LEU A 421 -46.01 -4.62 -62.98
C LEU A 421 -46.90 -5.48 -63.87
N ALA A 422 -46.98 -6.79 -63.62
CA ALA A 422 -47.87 -7.67 -64.36
C ALA A 422 -49.35 -7.33 -64.15
N GLU A 423 -49.73 -6.89 -62.95
CA GLU A 423 -51.08 -6.39 -62.65
C GLU A 423 -51.38 -5.06 -63.37
N GLN A 424 -50.40 -4.16 -63.46
CA GLN A 424 -50.53 -2.90 -64.20
C GLN A 424 -50.58 -3.11 -65.71
N ILE A 425 -49.77 -4.01 -66.27
CA ILE A 425 -49.77 -4.37 -67.69
C ILE A 425 -51.09 -5.04 -68.07
N THR A 426 -51.54 -6.01 -67.28
CA THR A 426 -52.83 -6.67 -67.54
C THR A 426 -54.05 -5.77 -67.26
N GLY A 427 -53.89 -4.72 -66.46
CA GLY A 427 -54.93 -3.71 -66.22
C GLY A 427 -55.02 -2.64 -67.32
N SER A 428 -53.97 -2.46 -68.13
CA SER A 428 -53.86 -1.38 -69.12
C SER A 428 -54.16 -1.79 -70.57
N ILE A 429 -54.42 -3.08 -70.83
CA ILE A 429 -54.79 -3.56 -72.17
C ILE A 429 -56.28 -3.29 -72.43
N PRO A 430 -56.65 -2.61 -73.53
CA PRO A 430 -58.04 -2.33 -73.87
C PRO A 430 -58.77 -3.63 -74.20
N LYS A 431 -59.85 -3.90 -73.44
CA LYS A 431 -60.65 -5.14 -73.50
C LYS A 431 -61.72 -5.09 -74.59
N SER A 432 -61.41 -4.59 -75.79
CA SER A 432 -62.47 -4.36 -76.78
C SER A 432 -62.96 -5.62 -77.49
N ASP A 433 -62.16 -6.70 -77.60
CA ASP A 433 -62.51 -7.84 -78.46
C ASP A 433 -62.17 -9.24 -77.88
N MET A 434 -62.08 -9.37 -76.55
CA MET A 434 -61.78 -10.66 -75.90
C MET A 434 -62.92 -11.10 -74.97
N THR A 435 -63.26 -12.39 -74.97
CA THR A 435 -64.27 -12.93 -74.05
C THR A 435 -63.72 -13.02 -72.61
N GLU A 436 -64.59 -12.95 -71.60
CA GLU A 436 -64.19 -12.92 -70.18
C GLU A 436 -63.34 -14.13 -69.73
N GLY A 437 -63.46 -15.27 -70.41
CA GLY A 437 -62.60 -16.45 -70.21
C GLY A 437 -61.18 -16.21 -70.71
N GLU A 438 -61.04 -15.66 -71.92
CA GLU A 438 -59.75 -15.37 -72.56
C GLU A 438 -58.99 -14.25 -71.83
N ILE A 439 -59.70 -13.24 -71.30
CA ILE A 439 -59.08 -12.18 -70.46
C ILE A 439 -58.48 -12.77 -69.18
N ARG A 440 -59.08 -13.83 -68.63
CA ARG A 440 -58.62 -14.48 -67.40
C ARG A 440 -57.38 -15.34 -67.65
N ASP A 441 -57.39 -16.12 -68.73
CA ASP A 441 -56.24 -16.93 -69.12
C ASP A 441 -55.07 -16.06 -69.62
N PHE A 442 -55.35 -14.96 -70.30
CA PHE A 442 -54.35 -13.95 -70.66
C PHE A 442 -53.71 -13.33 -69.41
N LYS A 443 -54.51 -12.91 -68.43
CA LYS A 443 -54.01 -12.39 -67.13
C LYS A 443 -53.10 -13.39 -66.41
N ARG A 444 -53.48 -14.66 -66.43
CA ARG A 444 -52.72 -15.74 -65.79
C ARG A 444 -51.41 -16.01 -66.54
N ASN A 445 -51.46 -16.16 -67.86
CA ASN A 445 -50.29 -16.45 -68.69
C ASN A 445 -49.32 -15.28 -68.71
N THR A 446 -49.77 -14.03 -68.83
CA THR A 446 -48.89 -12.85 -68.75
C THR A 446 -48.23 -12.72 -67.38
N LYS A 447 -48.93 -13.01 -66.27
CA LYS A 447 -48.31 -13.02 -64.93
C LYS A 447 -47.25 -14.12 -64.81
N ILE A 448 -47.52 -15.32 -65.32
CA ILE A 448 -46.56 -16.44 -65.30
C ILE A 448 -45.34 -16.14 -66.18
N GLU A 449 -45.55 -15.56 -67.36
CA GLU A 449 -44.50 -15.24 -68.33
C GLU A 449 -43.60 -14.09 -67.83
N LEU A 450 -44.15 -13.06 -67.19
CA LEU A 450 -43.37 -11.98 -66.57
C LEU A 450 -42.54 -12.47 -65.38
N VAL A 451 -43.12 -13.35 -64.56
CA VAL A 451 -42.41 -13.99 -63.45
C VAL A 451 -41.28 -14.88 -64.00
N MET A 452 -41.55 -15.71 -65.01
CA MET A 452 -40.53 -16.55 -65.66
C MET A 452 -39.40 -15.73 -66.28
N ASN A 453 -39.68 -14.63 -66.99
CA ASN A 453 -38.64 -13.79 -67.60
C ASN A 453 -37.76 -13.08 -66.57
N ILE A 454 -38.33 -12.67 -65.43
CA ILE A 454 -37.58 -12.02 -64.34
C ILE A 454 -36.67 -13.03 -63.61
N PHE A 455 -37.04 -14.31 -63.58
CA PHE A 455 -36.21 -15.36 -62.98
C PHE A 455 -35.22 -16.01 -63.98
N ALA A 456 -35.57 -16.15 -65.26
CA ALA A 456 -34.70 -16.73 -66.29
C ALA A 456 -33.50 -15.83 -66.62
N HIS A 457 -33.67 -14.50 -66.63
CA HIS A 457 -32.58 -13.57 -66.91
C HIS A 457 -31.62 -13.32 -65.72
N LYS A 458 -31.86 -13.91 -64.54
CA LYS A 458 -30.99 -13.75 -63.37
C LYS A 458 -29.99 -14.91 -63.18
N SER A 459 -30.09 -15.96 -64.01
CA SER A 459 -29.18 -17.13 -63.94
C SER A 459 -27.91 -16.99 -64.78
N GLU A 460 -27.81 -15.98 -65.65
CA GLU A 460 -26.62 -15.77 -66.48
C GLU A 460 -26.05 -14.38 -66.23
N ASN A 461 -24.84 -14.37 -65.66
CA ASN A 461 -23.92 -13.23 -65.54
C ASN A 461 -24.11 -12.25 -64.37
N ALA A 462 -23.45 -12.60 -63.27
CA ALA A 462 -22.69 -11.62 -62.51
C ALA A 462 -21.58 -11.04 -63.41
N LYS A 463 -21.84 -9.88 -64.04
CA LYS A 463 -20.89 -8.78 -64.31
C LYS A 463 -21.56 -7.70 -65.18
N ASP A 464 -21.52 -6.48 -64.65
CA ASP A 464 -21.50 -5.16 -65.28
C ASP A 464 -22.65 -4.68 -66.19
N GLU A 465 -23.38 -3.70 -65.64
CA GLU A 465 -23.68 -2.38 -66.23
C GLU A 465 -24.37 -2.32 -67.62
N LYS A 466 -25.53 -2.95 -67.82
CA LYS A 466 -26.43 -2.66 -68.97
C LYS A 466 -27.95 -2.74 -68.70
N GLN A 467 -28.41 -2.70 -67.45
CA GLN A 467 -29.86 -2.87 -67.14
C GLN A 467 -30.73 -1.61 -67.35
N ILE A 468 -30.15 -0.43 -67.58
CA ILE A 468 -30.92 0.82 -67.71
C ILE A 468 -31.37 1.08 -69.17
N ASP A 469 -30.72 0.46 -70.16
CA ASP A 469 -31.00 0.72 -71.58
C ASP A 469 -32.17 -0.09 -72.16
N THR A 470 -32.41 -1.32 -71.71
CA THR A 470 -33.52 -2.15 -72.21
C THR A 470 -34.89 -1.68 -71.71
N ILE A 471 -34.96 -1.16 -70.48
CA ILE A 471 -36.20 -0.57 -69.94
C ILE A 471 -36.50 0.76 -70.65
N LYS A 472 -35.49 1.58 -70.97
CA LYS A 472 -35.68 2.79 -71.79
C LYS A 472 -36.14 2.45 -73.22
N GLN A 473 -35.57 1.43 -73.85
CA GLN A 473 -35.97 1.01 -75.19
C GLN A 473 -37.40 0.45 -75.25
N MET A 474 -37.87 -0.30 -74.25
CA MET A 474 -39.28 -0.71 -74.17
C MET A 474 -40.22 0.46 -73.90
N LEU A 475 -39.81 1.43 -73.06
CA LEU A 475 -40.61 2.61 -72.74
C LEU A 475 -40.71 3.58 -73.92
N GLU A 476 -39.69 3.63 -74.79
CA GLU A 476 -39.72 4.34 -76.08
C GLU A 476 -40.57 3.61 -77.13
N ALA A 477 -40.51 2.28 -77.20
CA ALA A 477 -41.37 1.48 -78.10
C ALA A 477 -42.86 1.53 -77.71
N ILE A 478 -43.17 1.71 -76.42
CA ILE A 478 -44.54 1.89 -75.94
C ILE A 478 -45.04 3.33 -76.19
N LYS A 479 -44.15 4.33 -76.17
CA LYS A 479 -44.49 5.70 -76.55
C LYS A 479 -44.78 5.87 -78.04
N SER A 480 -44.20 5.03 -78.90
CA SER A 480 -44.43 5.06 -80.36
C SER A 480 -45.66 4.26 -80.83
N LEU A 481 -46.34 3.54 -79.93
CA LEU A 481 -47.54 2.72 -80.21
C LEU A 481 -48.85 3.34 -79.73
N LYS A 482 -48.83 4.63 -79.36
CA LYS A 482 -50.04 5.40 -79.05
C LYS A 482 -50.43 6.24 -80.27
N PRO A 483 -51.58 6.01 -80.93
CA PRO A 483 -52.10 6.94 -81.92
C PRO A 483 -52.50 8.28 -81.28
#